data_AF-A0A413FU63-F1
#
_entry.id   AF-A0A413FU63-F1
#
_cell.length_a   1.000
_cell.length_b   1.000
_cell.length_c   1.000
_cell.angle_alpha   90.00
_cell.angle_beta   90.00
_cell.angle_gamma   90.00
#
_symmetry.space_group_name_H-M   'P 1'
#
loop_
_entity.id
_entity.type
_entity.pdbx_description
1 polymer ?
#
loop_
_entity_poly.entity_id
_entity_poly.type
_entity_poly.pdbx_seq_one_letter_code
_entity_poly.pdbx_strand_id
1 'polypeptide(L)'
;MIYGEERGAGGISTKTIPPQGLNLTLKGGNGKIDCTFTGITSEWLYLGQYYRLIAKPGSAPTSPMDGVQVKDVQVGAIGDAVISASIEGLTNGVQYYVRLYVRGDNGWQTSVDAVGTATPVAGIALGDLALGTLLQLGKTAQASTLFEVLEFDHSGYPIDSCVVITKYLWYDQEWDAPHGTHSAPIWGKSNCRNWLNSAYLKMLSASTQNELQLVTVKSVYDTSNDYVFIPSIAELGGTGSDGVPFNKFINDESRIMGHPSGVKTRYITRTAFYSNGYYPVKAVNYRGYFDSGQNIIWGTSVSSPPQNTDYGLPFVFSLNRNMLFNPEPNPDGSYSPLT
;
A
#
# COMPACT_ATOMS: atom_id res chain seq x y z
N MET A 1 -32.39 -31.51 -11.26
CA MET A 1 -33.18 -32.47 -12.06
C MET A 1 -34.34 -32.90 -11.17
N ILE A 2 -35.62 -32.81 -11.55
CA ILE A 2 -36.27 -32.90 -12.88
C ILE A 2 -37.58 -32.04 -12.79
N TYR A 3 -38.22 -31.41 -13.79
CA TYR A 3 -38.42 -31.70 -15.21
C TYR A 3 -38.66 -30.41 -16.04
N GLY A 4 -37.92 -30.26 -17.14
CA GLY A 4 -38.47 -29.71 -18.38
C GLY A 4 -38.84 -30.90 -19.26
N GLU A 5 -40.08 -30.90 -19.75
CA GLU A 5 -40.78 -31.95 -20.51
C GLU A 5 -41.28 -33.19 -19.75
N GLU A 6 -42.57 -33.13 -19.37
CA GLU A 6 -43.56 -34.13 -19.78
C GLU A 6 -44.85 -33.41 -20.20
N ARG A 7 -45.29 -33.62 -21.44
CA ARG A 7 -46.67 -33.34 -21.87
C ARG A 7 -47.55 -34.50 -21.38
N GLY A 8 -48.22 -34.30 -20.25
CA GLY A 8 -49.19 -35.25 -19.70
C GLY A 8 -50.13 -34.54 -18.73
N ALA A 9 -51.44 -34.69 -18.96
CA ALA A 9 -52.51 -33.91 -18.35
C ALA A 9 -52.50 -33.92 -16.80
N GLY A 10 -52.59 -32.72 -16.19
CA GLY A 10 -52.81 -32.57 -14.76
C GLY A 10 -52.26 -31.28 -14.15
N GLY A 11 -52.84 -30.12 -14.50
CA GLY A 11 -52.75 -28.87 -13.73
C GLY A 11 -51.35 -28.41 -13.27
N ILE A 12 -50.44 -28.14 -14.20
CA ILE A 12 -49.14 -27.50 -13.93
C ILE A 12 -49.36 -25.99 -13.79
N SER A 13 -48.82 -25.38 -12.72
CA SER A 13 -48.66 -23.93 -12.65
C SER A 13 -47.87 -23.44 -13.87
N THR A 14 -48.54 -22.77 -14.82
CA THR A 14 -47.96 -22.26 -16.08
C THR A 14 -47.07 -21.02 -15.89
N LYS A 15 -46.73 -20.69 -14.64
CA LYS A 15 -46.05 -19.44 -14.29
C LYS A 15 -44.54 -19.65 -14.30
N THR A 16 -43.92 -19.37 -15.44
CA THR A 16 -42.47 -19.39 -15.61
C THR A 16 -41.81 -18.40 -14.63
N ILE A 17 -40.72 -18.84 -14.02
CA ILE A 17 -39.88 -18.07 -13.08
C ILE A 17 -38.53 -17.79 -13.77
N PRO A 18 -37.84 -16.68 -13.46
CA PRO A 18 -36.58 -16.36 -14.10
C PRO A 18 -35.49 -17.39 -13.73
N PRO A 19 -34.49 -17.61 -14.59
CA PRO A 19 -33.30 -18.37 -14.22
C PRO A 19 -32.59 -17.76 -13.00
N GLN A 20 -31.75 -18.58 -12.37
CA GLN A 20 -30.92 -18.16 -11.23
C GLN A 20 -29.70 -17.37 -11.74
N GLY A 21 -29.25 -16.38 -10.99
CA GLY A 21 -27.95 -15.75 -11.20
C GLY A 21 -26.81 -16.67 -10.74
N LEU A 22 -25.64 -16.56 -11.37
CA LEU A 22 -24.51 -17.46 -11.16
C LEU A 22 -23.19 -16.70 -10.96
N ASN A 23 -22.14 -17.40 -10.54
CA ASN A 23 -20.76 -16.88 -10.45
C ASN A 23 -20.61 -15.64 -9.57
N LEU A 24 -21.26 -15.63 -8.39
CA LEU A 24 -21.12 -14.55 -7.43
C LEU A 24 -19.69 -14.51 -6.88
N THR A 25 -18.99 -13.40 -7.11
CA THR A 25 -17.70 -13.10 -6.49
C THR A 25 -17.83 -11.86 -5.61
N LEU A 26 -17.07 -11.85 -4.52
CA LEU A 26 -17.18 -10.84 -3.47
C LEU A 26 -15.81 -10.30 -3.12
N LYS A 27 -15.70 -8.99 -2.96
CA LYS A 27 -14.50 -8.31 -2.46
C LYS A 27 -14.90 -7.34 -1.35
N GLY A 28 -14.31 -7.48 -0.17
CA GLY A 28 -14.50 -6.52 0.91
C GLY A 28 -13.91 -5.15 0.56
N GLY A 29 -14.60 -4.09 0.93
CA GLY A 29 -14.13 -2.71 0.87
C GLY A 29 -14.53 -1.93 2.12
N ASN A 30 -14.24 -0.64 2.18
CA ASN A 30 -14.53 0.17 3.37
C ASN A 30 -16.03 0.34 3.62
N GLY A 31 -16.52 -0.31 4.66
CA GLY A 31 -17.94 -0.34 5.01
C GLY A 31 -18.82 -0.94 3.91
N LYS A 32 -18.21 -1.72 3.00
CA LYS A 32 -18.91 -2.27 1.85
C LYS A 32 -18.38 -3.64 1.39
N ILE A 33 -19.16 -4.32 0.55
CA ILE A 33 -18.74 -5.49 -0.22
C ILE A 33 -19.06 -5.23 -1.70
N ASP A 34 -18.03 -5.19 -2.53
CA ASP A 34 -18.19 -5.16 -3.99
C ASP A 34 -18.48 -6.58 -4.49
N CYS A 35 -19.50 -6.71 -5.33
CA CYS A 35 -20.03 -7.97 -5.83
C CYS A 35 -19.99 -7.98 -7.36
N THR A 36 -19.57 -9.09 -7.95
CA THR A 36 -19.82 -9.33 -9.39
C THR A 36 -20.48 -10.68 -9.60
N PHE A 37 -21.36 -10.77 -10.60
CA PHE A 37 -22.09 -12.00 -10.91
C PHE A 37 -22.52 -12.04 -12.38
N THR A 38 -22.82 -13.23 -12.89
CA THR A 38 -23.39 -13.41 -14.23
C THR A 38 -24.91 -13.22 -14.15
N GLY A 39 -25.44 -12.34 -15.01
CA GLY A 39 -26.87 -12.11 -15.16
C GLY A 39 -27.63 -13.32 -15.73
N ILE A 40 -28.94 -13.16 -15.89
CA ILE A 40 -29.79 -14.15 -16.59
C ILE A 40 -29.55 -13.98 -18.08
N THR A 41 -29.57 -15.08 -18.82
CA THR A 41 -29.29 -15.03 -20.25
C THR A 41 -30.31 -14.17 -20.99
N SER A 42 -29.88 -13.56 -22.08
CA SER A 42 -30.68 -12.59 -22.84
C SER A 42 -32.08 -13.10 -23.22
N GLU A 43 -32.22 -14.40 -23.49
CA GLU A 43 -33.47 -15.07 -23.81
C GLU A 43 -34.51 -15.08 -22.67
N TRP A 44 -34.11 -14.89 -21.41
CA TRP A 44 -35.00 -14.91 -20.24
C TRP A 44 -35.14 -13.54 -19.55
N LEU A 45 -34.56 -12.47 -20.12
CA LEU A 45 -34.60 -11.12 -19.52
C LEU A 45 -36.03 -10.65 -19.22
N TYR A 46 -36.99 -11.03 -20.06
CA TYR A 46 -38.41 -10.68 -19.90
C TYR A 46 -39.06 -11.27 -18.63
N LEU A 47 -38.44 -12.25 -17.99
CA LEU A 47 -38.91 -12.86 -16.74
C LEU A 47 -38.30 -12.22 -15.49
N GLY A 48 -37.18 -11.49 -15.64
CA GLY A 48 -36.46 -10.87 -14.53
C GLY A 48 -36.85 -9.40 -14.37
N GLN A 49 -37.20 -9.00 -13.15
CA GLN A 49 -37.45 -7.61 -12.80
C GLN A 49 -36.16 -6.95 -12.30
N TYR A 50 -35.55 -7.53 -11.26
CA TYR A 50 -34.31 -7.02 -10.66
C TYR A 50 -33.55 -8.12 -9.91
N TYR A 51 -32.25 -7.92 -9.75
CA TYR A 51 -31.40 -8.70 -8.84
C TYR A 51 -31.40 -8.07 -7.46
N ARG A 52 -31.31 -8.89 -6.43
CA ARG A 52 -31.16 -8.45 -5.04
C ARG A 52 -30.00 -9.17 -4.37
N LEU A 53 -29.08 -8.40 -3.80
CA LEU A 53 -28.00 -8.90 -2.97
C LEU A 53 -28.33 -8.67 -1.49
N ILE A 54 -28.18 -9.72 -0.69
CA ILE A 54 -28.43 -9.69 0.76
C ILE A 54 -27.14 -10.06 1.48
N ALA A 55 -26.75 -9.28 2.48
CA ALA A 55 -25.62 -9.56 3.37
C ALA A 55 -26.11 -9.81 4.79
N LYS A 56 -25.63 -10.90 5.42
CA LYS A 56 -25.98 -11.25 6.81
C LYS A 56 -24.76 -11.76 7.57
N PRO A 57 -24.49 -11.28 8.80
CA PRO A 57 -23.43 -11.83 9.62
C PRO A 57 -23.83 -13.21 10.20
N GLY A 58 -22.84 -14.08 10.40
CA GLY A 58 -22.99 -15.36 11.11
C GLY A 58 -23.62 -16.52 10.32
N SER A 59 -24.47 -16.27 9.33
CA SER A 59 -25.01 -17.33 8.46
C SER A 59 -25.42 -16.82 7.09
N ALA A 60 -25.50 -17.73 6.11
CA ALA A 60 -26.07 -17.43 4.80
C ALA A 60 -27.53 -16.91 4.92
N PRO A 61 -27.91 -15.85 4.18
CA PRO A 61 -29.29 -15.41 4.08
C PRO A 61 -30.21 -16.54 3.60
N THR A 62 -31.32 -16.77 4.29
CA THR A 62 -32.29 -17.82 3.95
C THR A 62 -33.43 -17.31 3.07
N SER A 63 -33.65 -15.98 3.05
CA SER A 63 -34.66 -15.33 2.22
C SER A 63 -34.19 -13.98 1.67
N PRO A 64 -34.87 -13.42 0.66
CA PRO A 64 -34.58 -12.07 0.12
C PRO A 64 -34.77 -10.91 1.10
N MET A 65 -35.16 -11.18 2.34
CA MET A 65 -35.36 -10.18 3.40
C MET A 65 -34.52 -10.48 4.66
N ASP A 66 -33.71 -11.54 4.63
CA ASP A 66 -32.95 -12.06 5.78
C ASP A 66 -31.54 -11.46 5.85
N GLY A 67 -31.43 -10.17 6.19
CA GLY A 67 -30.16 -9.46 6.33
C GLY A 67 -30.24 -7.99 5.94
N VAL A 68 -29.07 -7.34 5.84
CA VAL A 68 -28.93 -6.01 5.25
C VAL A 68 -29.11 -6.15 3.75
N GLN A 69 -30.18 -5.55 3.23
CA GLN A 69 -30.52 -5.58 1.81
C GLN A 69 -29.78 -4.45 1.12
N VAL A 70 -29.05 -4.75 0.06
CA VAL A 70 -28.46 -3.67 -0.71
C VAL A 70 -28.62 -3.95 -2.19
N LYS A 71 -29.44 -3.08 -2.77
CA LYS A 71 -29.57 -2.78 -4.19
C LYS A 71 -30.41 -3.77 -4.99
N ASP A 72 -31.54 -3.25 -5.47
CA ASP A 72 -32.26 -3.81 -6.59
C ASP A 72 -31.57 -3.33 -7.88
N VAL A 73 -30.83 -4.23 -8.55
CA VAL A 73 -30.24 -3.94 -9.86
C VAL A 73 -31.26 -4.33 -10.92
N GLN A 74 -31.83 -3.36 -11.64
CA GLN A 74 -32.78 -3.64 -12.72
C GLN A 74 -32.14 -4.56 -13.77
N VAL A 75 -32.87 -5.61 -14.17
CA VAL A 75 -32.41 -6.61 -15.14
C VAL A 75 -32.25 -6.01 -16.55
N GLY A 76 -32.96 -4.91 -16.84
CA GLY A 76 -33.19 -4.36 -18.18
C GLY A 76 -32.05 -3.61 -18.89
N ALA A 77 -30.77 -3.94 -18.67
CA ALA A 77 -29.68 -3.31 -19.44
C ALA A 77 -28.58 -4.24 -19.93
N ILE A 78 -28.47 -5.48 -19.43
CA ILE A 78 -27.25 -6.27 -19.57
C ILE A 78 -27.64 -7.77 -19.56
N GLY A 79 -27.56 -8.45 -20.70
CA GLY A 79 -27.82 -9.90 -20.85
C GLY A 79 -26.74 -10.77 -20.21
N ASP A 80 -26.04 -11.59 -21.01
CA ASP A 80 -24.98 -12.53 -20.58
C ASP A 80 -23.72 -11.86 -19.96
N ALA A 81 -23.77 -10.57 -19.64
CA ALA A 81 -22.63 -9.84 -19.14
C ALA A 81 -22.48 -9.97 -17.61
N VAL A 82 -21.24 -9.74 -17.17
CA VAL A 82 -20.89 -9.65 -15.76
C VAL A 82 -21.47 -8.34 -15.21
N ILE A 83 -22.30 -8.45 -14.19
CA ILE A 83 -22.94 -7.34 -13.50
C ILE A 83 -22.12 -7.02 -12.24
N SER A 84 -21.85 -5.73 -12.02
CA SER A 84 -21.14 -5.23 -10.83
C SER A 84 -22.08 -4.43 -9.93
N ALA A 85 -22.04 -4.70 -8.63
CA ALA A 85 -22.83 -4.00 -7.61
C ALA A 85 -22.03 -3.86 -6.29
N SER A 86 -22.49 -3.00 -5.38
CA SER A 86 -21.90 -2.82 -4.05
C SER A 86 -22.96 -2.91 -2.96
N ILE A 87 -22.62 -3.57 -1.85
CA ILE A 87 -23.39 -3.63 -0.61
C ILE A 87 -22.71 -2.68 0.37
N GLU A 88 -23.35 -1.56 0.73
CA GLU A 88 -22.76 -0.49 1.56
C GLU A 88 -23.37 -0.44 2.97
N GLY A 89 -22.78 0.36 3.86
CA GLY A 89 -23.25 0.53 5.24
C GLY A 89 -22.96 -0.67 6.16
N LEU A 90 -22.00 -1.50 5.78
CA LEU A 90 -21.59 -2.68 6.55
C LEU A 90 -20.53 -2.32 7.59
N THR A 91 -20.45 -3.12 8.65
CA THR A 91 -19.43 -2.94 9.70
C THR A 91 -18.12 -3.60 9.27
N ASN A 92 -17.03 -2.82 9.25
CA ASN A 92 -15.69 -3.35 8.99
C ASN A 92 -15.28 -4.40 10.02
N GLY A 93 -14.53 -5.42 9.58
CA GLY A 93 -14.07 -6.52 10.43
C GLY A 93 -15.12 -7.59 10.73
N VAL A 94 -16.38 -7.39 10.34
CA VAL A 94 -17.44 -8.40 10.49
C VAL A 94 -17.53 -9.23 9.21
N GLN A 95 -17.43 -10.56 9.32
CA GLN A 95 -17.67 -11.43 8.17
C GLN A 95 -19.18 -11.47 7.86
N TYR A 96 -19.53 -11.19 6.61
CA TYR A 96 -20.89 -11.33 6.09
C TYR A 96 -20.96 -12.48 5.10
N TYR A 97 -22.05 -13.22 5.16
CA TYR A 97 -22.49 -14.11 4.10
C TYR A 97 -23.38 -13.32 3.14
N VAL A 98 -23.07 -13.38 1.86
CA VAL A 98 -23.81 -12.69 0.81
C VAL A 98 -24.52 -13.71 -0.07
N ARG A 99 -25.80 -13.47 -0.39
CA ARG A 99 -26.57 -14.28 -1.34
C ARG A 99 -27.23 -13.40 -2.40
N LEU A 100 -27.24 -13.88 -3.64
CA LEU A 100 -27.88 -13.26 -4.79
C LEU A 100 -29.24 -13.89 -5.07
N TYR A 101 -30.28 -13.06 -5.19
CA TYR A 101 -31.62 -13.45 -5.60
C TYR A 101 -32.01 -12.75 -6.90
N VAL A 102 -32.79 -13.43 -7.73
CA VAL A 102 -33.43 -12.89 -8.94
C VAL A 102 -34.92 -12.77 -8.68
N ARG A 103 -35.49 -11.57 -8.84
CA ARG A 103 -36.94 -11.35 -8.77
C ARG A 103 -37.56 -11.52 -10.14
N GLY A 104 -38.64 -12.28 -10.23
CA GLY A 104 -39.58 -12.23 -11.34
C GLY A 104 -41.01 -11.96 -10.86
N ASP A 105 -41.95 -11.88 -11.79
CA ASP A 105 -43.37 -11.63 -11.49
C ASP A 105 -43.95 -12.69 -10.52
N ASN A 106 -43.47 -13.92 -10.64
CA ASN A 106 -44.02 -15.08 -9.96
C ASN A 106 -43.25 -15.50 -8.71
N GLY A 107 -42.17 -14.79 -8.34
CA GLY A 107 -41.40 -15.14 -7.15
C GLY A 107 -39.92 -14.79 -7.22
N TRP A 108 -39.16 -15.44 -6.34
CA TRP A 108 -37.72 -15.28 -6.21
C TRP A 108 -37.00 -16.57 -6.57
N GLN A 109 -35.82 -16.44 -7.16
CA GLN A 109 -34.93 -17.56 -7.48
C GLN A 109 -33.51 -17.26 -6.98
N THR A 110 -32.79 -18.29 -6.54
CA THR A 110 -31.39 -18.24 -6.11
C THR A 110 -30.76 -19.59 -6.40
N SER A 111 -29.48 -19.59 -6.78
CA SER A 111 -28.69 -20.83 -6.84
C SER A 111 -28.08 -21.14 -5.46
N VAL A 112 -27.73 -22.40 -5.24
CA VAL A 112 -26.89 -22.83 -4.10
C VAL A 112 -25.50 -22.20 -4.21
N ASP A 113 -25.00 -22.03 -5.43
CA ASP A 113 -23.68 -21.46 -5.73
C ASP A 113 -23.67 -19.92 -5.77
N ALA A 114 -24.84 -19.30 -5.61
CA ALA A 114 -25.00 -17.85 -5.56
C ALA A 114 -24.80 -17.30 -4.13
N VAL A 115 -23.86 -17.90 -3.39
CA VAL A 115 -23.53 -17.55 -2.00
C VAL A 115 -22.02 -17.47 -1.84
N GLY A 116 -21.57 -16.43 -1.14
CA GLY A 116 -20.18 -16.31 -0.73
C GLY A 116 -20.05 -15.63 0.62
N THR A 117 -18.82 -15.48 1.09
CA THR A 117 -18.50 -14.68 2.27
C THR A 117 -17.51 -13.59 1.91
N ALA A 118 -17.64 -12.43 2.56
CA ALA A 118 -16.65 -11.37 2.53
C ALA A 118 -16.69 -10.57 3.83
N THR A 119 -15.55 -10.01 4.19
CA THR A 119 -15.40 -9.14 5.35
C THR A 119 -15.08 -7.73 4.83
N PRO A 120 -15.93 -6.72 5.02
CA PRO A 120 -15.57 -5.33 4.77
C PRO A 120 -14.31 -4.98 5.57
N VAL A 121 -13.36 -4.32 4.93
CA VAL A 121 -12.09 -3.94 5.55
C VAL A 121 -12.06 -2.43 5.62
N ALA A 122 -11.69 -1.88 6.78
CA ALA A 122 -11.48 -0.45 6.88
C ALA A 122 -10.31 -0.09 5.97
N GLY A 123 -10.56 0.59 4.85
CA GLY A 123 -9.51 1.15 4.02
C GLY A 123 -9.10 0.38 2.77
N ILE A 124 -8.05 0.91 2.16
CA ILE A 124 -7.30 0.29 1.07
C ILE A 124 -5.97 -0.23 1.64
N ALA A 125 -5.59 -1.46 1.27
CA ALA A 125 -4.30 -2.01 1.68
C ALA A 125 -3.17 -1.29 0.94
N LEU A 126 -2.03 -1.10 1.61
CA LEU A 126 -0.82 -0.51 1.01
C LEU A 126 -0.41 -1.25 -0.26
N GLY A 127 -0.57 -2.58 -0.28
CA GLY A 127 -0.28 -3.43 -1.42
C GLY A 127 -1.17 -3.27 -2.64
N ASP A 128 -2.31 -2.57 -2.48
CA ASP A 128 -3.24 -2.23 -3.56
C ASP A 128 -3.00 -0.81 -4.11
N LEU A 129 -2.15 -0.01 -3.45
CA LEU A 129 -1.76 1.32 -3.94
C LEU A 129 -0.74 1.18 -5.10
N ALA A 130 -0.81 2.10 -6.05
CA ALA A 130 0.14 2.13 -7.16
C ALA A 130 1.53 2.57 -6.68
N LEU A 131 2.60 2.11 -7.35
CA LEU A 131 3.93 2.69 -7.18
C LEU A 131 3.89 4.19 -7.48
N GLY A 132 4.62 4.98 -6.69
CA GLY A 132 4.59 6.43 -6.76
C GLY A 132 3.48 7.11 -5.96
N THR A 133 2.57 6.34 -5.36
CA THR A 133 1.54 6.90 -4.47
C THR A 133 2.19 7.60 -3.27
N LEU A 134 1.67 8.78 -2.93
CA LEU A 134 2.16 9.58 -1.81
C LEU A 134 1.48 9.15 -0.51
N LEU A 135 2.24 9.05 0.57
CA LEU A 135 1.78 8.65 1.88
C LEU A 135 2.14 9.73 2.92
N GLN A 136 1.25 9.95 3.88
CA GLN A 136 1.50 10.80 5.04
C GLN A 136 1.52 9.93 6.31
N LEU A 137 2.72 9.62 6.80
CA LEU A 137 2.94 8.61 7.85
C LEU A 137 3.22 9.20 9.26
N GLY A 138 3.39 10.53 9.35
CA GLY A 138 3.70 11.26 10.59
C GLY A 138 2.50 12.02 11.19
N LYS A 139 2.57 12.35 12.49
CA LYS A 139 1.48 13.02 13.24
C LYS A 139 1.73 14.51 13.56
N THR A 140 2.95 15.02 13.49
CA THR A 140 3.26 16.36 14.01
C THR A 140 3.16 17.46 12.95
N ALA A 141 2.92 18.70 13.39
CA ALA A 141 2.86 19.90 12.53
C ALA A 141 4.17 20.21 11.76
N GLN A 142 5.27 19.55 12.12
CA GLN A 142 6.56 19.56 11.40
C GLN A 142 6.77 18.33 10.51
N ALA A 143 5.92 17.29 10.63
CA ALA A 143 6.01 16.03 9.90
C ALA A 143 4.93 15.92 8.81
N SER A 144 4.74 16.99 8.02
CA SER A 144 4.12 16.94 6.68
C SER A 144 5.04 16.23 5.67
N THR A 145 5.79 15.23 6.14
CA THR A 145 6.72 14.46 5.31
C THR A 145 5.90 13.54 4.46
N LEU A 146 5.93 13.80 3.16
CA LEU A 146 5.38 12.89 2.18
C LEU A 146 6.39 11.79 1.90
N PHE A 147 5.92 10.57 1.95
CA PHE A 147 6.64 9.39 1.50
C PHE A 147 6.05 8.93 0.18
N GLU A 148 6.81 8.17 -0.57
CA GLU A 148 6.41 7.63 -1.84
C GLU A 148 6.59 6.11 -1.84
N VAL A 149 5.57 5.40 -2.32
CA VAL A 149 5.61 3.95 -2.54
C VAL A 149 6.63 3.64 -3.62
N LEU A 150 7.69 2.94 -3.25
CA LEU A 150 8.84 2.73 -4.12
C LEU A 150 8.77 1.40 -4.86
N GLU A 151 8.52 0.33 -4.10
CA GLU A 151 8.58 -1.04 -4.58
C GLU A 151 7.86 -1.96 -3.58
N PHE A 152 7.29 -3.05 -4.08
CA PHE A 152 6.77 -4.14 -3.27
C PHE A 152 7.72 -5.34 -3.31
N ASP A 153 7.89 -6.01 -2.19
CA ASP A 153 8.65 -7.26 -2.07
C ASP A 153 10.10 -7.15 -2.58
N HIS A 154 10.78 -6.07 -2.18
CA HIS A 154 12.15 -5.82 -2.59
C HIS A 154 13.10 -6.95 -2.15
N SER A 155 14.04 -7.30 -3.02
CA SER A 155 14.95 -8.43 -2.77
C SER A 155 15.79 -8.23 -1.52
N GLY A 156 15.75 -9.20 -0.60
CA GLY A 156 16.49 -9.16 0.66
C GLY A 156 15.79 -8.40 1.79
N TYR A 157 14.58 -7.89 1.55
CA TYR A 157 13.72 -7.29 2.58
C TYR A 157 12.65 -8.32 3.01
N PRO A 158 11.92 -8.10 4.11
CA PRO A 158 10.86 -9.00 4.55
C PRO A 158 9.83 -9.30 3.46
N ILE A 159 9.22 -10.48 3.50
CA ILE A 159 8.09 -10.82 2.62
C ILE A 159 6.87 -9.95 2.96
N ASP A 160 6.00 -9.71 1.97
CA ASP A 160 4.83 -8.86 2.07
C ASP A 160 5.23 -7.45 2.53
N SER A 161 6.32 -6.94 1.96
CA SER A 161 6.86 -5.63 2.27
C SER A 161 6.53 -4.60 1.21
N CYS A 162 6.41 -3.35 1.65
CA CYS A 162 6.38 -2.17 0.81
C CYS A 162 7.52 -1.24 1.24
N VAL A 163 8.46 -1.01 0.33
CA VAL A 163 9.52 -0.02 0.53
C VAL A 163 8.95 1.36 0.24
N VAL A 164 9.17 2.29 1.16
CA VAL A 164 8.78 3.69 1.00
C VAL A 164 9.99 4.59 1.21
N ILE A 165 10.02 5.71 0.49
CA ILE A 165 11.10 6.71 0.60
C ILE A 165 10.50 8.10 0.78
N THR A 166 11.18 8.99 1.50
CA THR A 166 10.79 10.41 1.57
C THR A 166 10.77 11.03 0.17
N LYS A 167 9.66 11.70 -0.19
CA LYS A 167 9.54 12.45 -1.46
C LYS A 167 10.55 13.60 -1.55
N TYR A 168 10.77 14.27 -0.41
CA TYR A 168 11.65 15.41 -0.28
C TYR A 168 12.76 15.15 0.71
N LEU A 169 13.94 15.73 0.44
CA LEU A 169 15.08 15.67 1.36
C LEU A 169 14.74 16.26 2.73
N TRP A 170 15.00 15.48 3.78
CA TRP A 170 14.79 15.91 5.16
C TRP A 170 16.03 16.63 5.73
N TYR A 171 15.84 17.60 6.62
CA TYR A 171 16.94 18.39 7.18
C TYR A 171 17.23 18.11 8.66
N ASP A 172 16.22 17.82 9.47
CA ASP A 172 16.42 17.66 10.91
C ASP A 172 17.08 16.30 11.20
N GLN A 173 18.24 16.30 11.84
CA GLN A 173 18.99 15.08 12.12
C GLN A 173 20.03 15.31 13.22
N GLU A 174 20.47 14.22 13.84
CA GLU A 174 21.69 14.22 14.63
C GLU A 174 22.89 13.95 13.73
N TRP A 175 23.84 14.88 13.70
CA TRP A 175 25.11 14.72 13.01
C TRP A 175 26.05 13.84 13.82
N ASP A 176 26.89 13.04 13.15
CA ASP A 176 27.85 12.22 13.88
C ASP A 176 28.91 13.10 14.53
N ALA A 177 29.21 12.79 15.79
CA ALA A 177 30.35 13.35 16.48
C ALA A 177 31.64 12.69 15.98
N PRO A 178 32.77 13.42 15.91
CA PRO A 178 34.07 12.81 15.63
C PRO A 178 34.39 11.76 16.72
N HIS A 179 34.55 10.49 16.34
CA HIS A 179 35.02 9.46 17.27
C HIS A 179 36.55 9.41 17.29
N GLY A 180 37.15 10.26 18.12
CA GLY A 180 38.60 10.28 18.36
C GLY A 180 39.42 10.60 17.11
N THR A 181 40.67 10.13 17.07
CA THR A 181 41.64 10.52 16.03
C THR A 181 41.49 9.79 14.70
N HIS A 182 40.80 8.64 14.60
CA HIS A 182 40.85 7.81 13.39
C HIS A 182 39.65 6.88 13.10
N SER A 183 38.42 7.22 13.47
CA SER A 183 37.28 6.44 12.93
C SER A 183 36.06 7.32 12.71
N ALA A 184 35.81 7.67 11.45
CA ALA A 184 34.47 8.04 11.05
C ALA A 184 33.54 6.85 11.36
N PRO A 185 32.37 7.07 11.97
CA PRO A 185 31.51 5.97 12.38
C PRO A 185 30.96 5.26 11.15
N ILE A 186 31.16 3.94 11.09
CA ILE A 186 30.42 3.03 10.20
C ILE A 186 28.91 3.17 10.46
N TRP A 187 28.07 2.93 9.44
CA TRP A 187 26.62 3.17 9.49
C TRP A 187 25.97 2.65 10.78
N GLY A 188 26.24 1.41 11.13
CA GLY A 188 25.72 0.70 12.31
C GLY A 188 26.01 1.39 13.65
N LYS A 189 27.04 2.26 13.69
CA LYS A 189 27.48 3.02 14.86
C LYS A 189 27.29 4.54 14.72
N SER A 190 26.66 5.01 13.65
CA SER A 190 26.42 6.44 13.42
C SER A 190 25.34 6.99 14.37
N ASN A 191 25.52 8.23 14.83
CA ASN A 191 24.50 9.01 15.51
C ASN A 191 23.28 9.21 14.61
N CYS A 192 23.48 9.38 13.29
CA CYS A 192 22.39 9.48 12.33
C CYS A 192 21.48 8.24 12.37
N ARG A 193 22.05 7.03 12.32
CA ARG A 193 21.30 5.78 12.46
C ARG A 193 20.58 5.72 13.80
N ASN A 194 21.28 6.06 14.89
CA ASN A 194 20.70 6.05 16.23
C ASN A 194 19.49 6.99 16.33
N TRP A 195 19.60 8.21 15.82
CA TRP A 195 18.52 9.19 15.78
C TRP A 195 17.33 8.70 14.94
N LEU A 196 17.59 8.12 13.76
CA LEU A 196 16.55 7.57 12.87
C LEU A 196 15.73 6.47 13.56
N ASN A 197 16.41 5.56 14.25
CA ASN A 197 15.80 4.42 14.93
C ASN A 197 15.40 4.69 16.38
N SER A 198 15.43 5.96 16.82
CA SER A 198 15.00 6.37 18.16
C SER A 198 14.08 7.60 18.11
N ALA A 199 14.64 8.81 18.00
CA ALA A 199 13.91 10.06 18.05
C ALA A 199 12.96 10.20 16.86
N TYR A 200 13.46 9.96 15.64
CA TYR A 200 12.65 10.07 14.43
C TYR A 200 11.55 9.01 14.37
N LEU A 201 11.88 7.76 14.73
CA LEU A 201 10.91 6.66 14.81
C LEU A 201 9.67 7.03 15.65
N LYS A 202 9.87 7.76 16.76
CA LYS A 202 8.79 8.25 17.64
C LYS A 202 7.94 9.38 17.03
N MET A 203 8.41 10.01 15.96
CA MET A 203 7.65 11.04 15.23
C MET A 203 6.61 10.44 14.27
N LEU A 204 6.76 9.16 13.91
CA LEU A 204 5.78 8.41 13.12
C LEU A 204 4.52 8.14 13.94
N SER A 205 3.39 8.00 13.27
CA SER A 205 2.15 7.61 13.95
C SER A 205 2.27 6.23 14.61
N ALA A 206 1.51 5.97 15.68
CA ALA A 206 1.55 4.67 16.36
C ALA A 206 1.12 3.51 15.42
N SER A 207 0.14 3.76 14.55
CA SER A 207 -0.27 2.78 13.53
C SER A 207 0.86 2.51 12.54
N THR A 208 1.58 3.54 12.07
CA THR A 208 2.79 3.34 11.25
C THR A 208 3.86 2.56 11.99
N GLN A 209 4.16 2.90 13.25
CA GLN A 209 5.22 2.24 14.03
C GLN A 209 4.97 0.74 14.18
N ASN A 210 3.71 0.32 14.35
CA ASN A 210 3.33 -1.09 14.48
C ASN A 210 3.49 -1.88 13.17
N GLU A 211 3.45 -1.21 12.02
CA GLU A 211 3.54 -1.83 10.70
C GLU A 211 4.96 -1.78 10.11
N LEU A 212 5.91 -1.16 10.80
CA LEU A 212 7.30 -1.15 10.38
C LEU A 212 7.92 -2.53 10.47
N GLN A 213 8.57 -2.93 9.39
CA GLN A 213 9.30 -4.18 9.31
C GLN A 213 10.79 -3.92 9.45
N LEU A 214 11.46 -4.76 10.24
CA LEU A 214 12.90 -4.68 10.47
C LEU A 214 13.67 -5.14 9.23
N VAL A 215 14.57 -4.31 8.72
CA VAL A 215 15.35 -4.60 7.50
C VAL A 215 16.81 -4.83 7.85
N THR A 216 17.42 -5.86 7.25
CA THR A 216 18.87 -6.07 7.33
C THR A 216 19.57 -5.11 6.37
N VAL A 217 20.13 -4.04 6.93
CA VAL A 217 20.85 -3.01 6.21
C VAL A 217 22.33 -3.37 6.15
N LYS A 218 22.87 -3.46 4.93
CA LYS A 218 24.30 -3.69 4.68
C LYS A 218 25.02 -2.38 4.39
N SER A 219 26.21 -2.24 4.95
CA SER A 219 27.22 -1.28 4.52
C SER A 219 28.55 -2.01 4.27
N VAL A 220 29.52 -1.33 3.66
CA VAL A 220 30.85 -1.91 3.37
C VAL A 220 31.51 -2.58 4.60
N TYR A 221 31.31 -2.04 5.80
CA TYR A 221 32.05 -2.47 6.99
C TYR A 221 31.16 -2.99 8.13
N ASP A 222 29.84 -3.00 7.94
CA ASP A 222 28.91 -3.56 8.92
C ASP A 222 27.60 -4.03 8.31
N THR A 223 26.81 -4.66 9.17
CA THR A 223 25.43 -4.99 8.91
C THR A 223 24.64 -4.63 10.16
N SER A 224 23.52 -3.94 9.97
CA SER A 224 22.62 -3.53 11.04
C SER A 224 21.19 -3.96 10.72
N ASN A 225 20.37 -4.04 11.75
CA ASN A 225 18.93 -4.22 11.59
C ASN A 225 18.26 -2.90 11.94
N ASP A 226 17.58 -2.31 10.97
CA ASP A 226 17.04 -0.95 11.04
C ASP A 226 15.58 -0.93 10.63
N TYR A 227 14.79 -0.13 11.34
CA TYR A 227 13.44 0.23 10.91
C TYR A 227 13.47 1.39 9.93
N VAL A 228 14.31 2.40 10.20
CA VAL A 228 14.50 3.57 9.34
C VAL A 228 15.97 3.73 9.01
N PHE A 229 16.29 3.92 7.74
CA PHE A 229 17.66 4.04 7.26
C PHE A 229 17.75 5.01 6.08
N ILE A 230 18.99 5.31 5.66
CA ILE A 230 19.25 6.00 4.39
C ILE A 230 19.70 4.98 3.34
N PRO A 231 19.35 5.17 2.06
CA PRO A 231 19.70 4.21 1.02
C PRO A 231 21.20 4.21 0.75
N SER A 232 21.70 3.08 0.26
CA SER A 232 23.04 2.97 -0.32
C SER A 232 23.06 3.52 -1.75
N ILE A 233 24.26 3.75 -2.29
CA ILE A 233 24.37 4.17 -3.69
C ILE A 233 23.90 3.07 -4.66
N ALA A 234 24.07 1.80 -4.28
CA ALA A 234 23.65 0.66 -5.08
C ALA A 234 22.13 0.56 -5.13
N GLU A 235 21.46 0.77 -3.99
CA GLU A 235 20.00 0.84 -3.90
C GLU A 235 19.41 1.98 -4.75
N LEU A 236 20.18 3.04 -4.98
CA LEU A 236 19.83 4.16 -5.86
C LEU A 236 20.30 3.99 -7.31
N GLY A 237 20.66 2.77 -7.73
CA GLY A 237 21.05 2.47 -9.12
C GLY A 237 22.48 2.86 -9.50
N GLY A 238 23.24 3.44 -8.57
CA GLY A 238 24.65 3.75 -8.80
C GLY A 238 25.57 2.54 -8.61
N THR A 239 26.86 2.73 -8.91
CA THR A 239 27.86 1.68 -8.76
C THR A 239 28.27 1.50 -7.29
N GLY A 240 27.87 0.38 -6.69
CA GLY A 240 28.23 -0.01 -5.32
C GLY A 240 27.88 -1.47 -5.02
N SER A 241 28.38 -2.00 -3.89
CA SER A 241 28.15 -3.38 -3.44
C SER A 241 27.09 -3.52 -2.34
N ASP A 242 26.58 -2.41 -1.82
CA ASP A 242 25.90 -2.36 -0.51
C ASP A 242 24.37 -2.42 -0.62
N GLY A 243 23.86 -3.28 -1.50
CA GLY A 243 22.42 -3.48 -1.69
C GLY A 243 22.03 -3.80 -3.13
N VAL A 244 20.74 -4.05 -3.33
CA VAL A 244 20.12 -4.27 -4.64
C VAL A 244 19.43 -2.98 -5.06
N PRO A 245 19.55 -2.52 -6.33
CA PRO A 245 18.83 -1.34 -6.79
C PRO A 245 17.33 -1.47 -6.58
N PHE A 246 16.69 -0.42 -6.05
CA PHE A 246 15.24 -0.36 -6.07
C PHE A 246 14.75 -0.20 -7.51
N ASN A 247 13.63 -0.82 -7.86
CA ASN A 247 13.11 -0.82 -9.24
C ASN A 247 12.91 0.61 -9.80
N LYS A 248 12.56 1.55 -8.92
CA LYS A 248 12.42 2.96 -9.28
C LYS A 248 13.76 3.67 -9.55
N PHE A 249 14.93 3.12 -9.27
CA PHE A 249 16.20 3.83 -9.53
C PHE A 249 17.08 3.16 -10.59
N ILE A 250 16.51 2.27 -11.43
CA ILE A 250 17.28 1.53 -12.46
C ILE A 250 17.70 2.40 -13.66
N ASN A 251 17.02 3.52 -13.91
CA ASN A 251 17.35 4.45 -15.00
C ASN A 251 17.77 5.80 -14.38
N ASP A 252 18.89 6.37 -14.84
CA ASP A 252 19.58 7.61 -14.39
C ASP A 252 18.71 8.89 -14.37
N GLU A 253 17.57 8.86 -13.72
CA GLU A 253 16.68 10.01 -13.51
C GLU A 253 16.75 10.47 -12.05
N SER A 254 16.84 11.78 -11.89
CA SER A 254 16.77 12.47 -10.60
C SER A 254 15.41 12.29 -9.93
N ARG A 255 15.23 11.20 -9.16
CA ARG A 255 13.91 10.80 -8.62
C ARG A 255 13.70 11.15 -7.14
N ILE A 256 14.72 11.68 -6.46
CA ILE A 256 14.58 12.28 -5.11
C ILE A 256 14.55 13.79 -5.27
N MET A 257 13.44 14.42 -4.90
CA MET A 257 13.28 15.87 -5.07
C MET A 257 14.04 16.63 -3.97
N GLY A 258 14.66 17.75 -4.36
CA GLY A 258 15.19 18.71 -3.39
C GLY A 258 14.12 19.17 -2.40
N HIS A 259 14.53 19.66 -1.23
CA HIS A 259 13.58 20.13 -0.23
C HIS A 259 12.67 21.24 -0.83
N PRO A 260 11.35 21.30 -0.53
CA PRO A 260 10.40 22.20 -1.20
C PRO A 260 10.77 23.68 -1.13
N SER A 261 11.52 24.10 -0.10
CA SER A 261 12.05 25.47 0.01
C SER A 261 13.22 25.77 -0.93
N GLY A 262 13.68 24.82 -1.75
CA GLY A 262 14.84 24.94 -2.63
C GLY A 262 16.20 24.90 -1.92
N VAL A 263 16.21 24.81 -0.58
CA VAL A 263 17.42 24.94 0.24
C VAL A 263 18.30 23.70 0.17
N LYS A 264 17.72 22.50 -0.06
CA LYS A 264 18.48 21.25 -0.12
C LYS A 264 18.58 20.74 -1.54
N THR A 265 19.80 20.69 -2.06
CA THR A 265 20.09 20.23 -3.43
C THR A 265 20.99 19.00 -3.45
N ARG A 266 21.39 18.49 -2.30
CA ARG A 266 22.27 17.33 -2.17
C ARG A 266 21.80 16.41 -1.06
N TYR A 267 22.05 15.12 -1.19
CA TYR A 267 21.68 14.13 -0.19
C TYR A 267 22.79 13.15 0.10
N ILE A 268 22.69 12.53 1.28
CA ILE A 268 23.71 11.63 1.82
C ILE A 268 23.23 10.18 1.68
N THR A 269 24.12 9.28 1.29
CA THR A 269 23.89 7.83 1.23
C THR A 269 24.79 7.10 2.22
N ARG A 270 24.39 5.90 2.66
CA ARG A 270 25.21 5.09 3.62
C ARG A 270 26.42 4.38 3.00
N THR A 271 26.72 4.61 1.73
CA THR A 271 27.84 3.94 1.04
C THR A 271 29.16 4.63 1.34
N ALA A 272 30.17 3.84 1.74
CA ALA A 272 31.52 4.32 1.97
C ALA A 272 32.32 4.50 0.66
N PHE A 273 33.20 5.52 0.58
CA PHE A 273 34.07 5.74 -0.58
C PHE A 273 35.51 5.27 -0.34
N TYR A 274 36.08 4.54 -1.31
CA TYR A 274 37.49 4.15 -1.35
C TYR A 274 38.27 5.07 -2.28
N SER A 275 39.15 5.92 -1.72
CA SER A 275 40.35 6.28 -2.47
C SER A 275 41.58 6.68 -1.63
N ASN A 276 41.47 6.97 -0.32
CA ASN A 276 42.62 7.10 0.63
C ASN A 276 42.18 7.47 2.08
N GLY A 277 40.96 7.18 2.49
CA GLY A 277 40.44 7.51 3.82
C GLY A 277 39.05 6.92 4.03
N TYR A 278 38.79 6.46 5.26
CA TYR A 278 37.53 5.85 5.67
C TYR A 278 36.43 6.93 5.74
N TYR A 279 35.65 7.09 4.68
CA TYR A 279 34.46 7.95 4.70
C TYR A 279 33.21 7.08 4.68
N PRO A 280 32.32 7.18 5.69
CA PRO A 280 31.22 6.25 5.88
C PRO A 280 30.01 6.55 5.00
N VAL A 281 29.97 7.72 4.34
CA VAL A 281 28.83 8.16 3.54
C VAL A 281 29.26 8.94 2.29
N LYS A 282 28.41 8.92 1.26
CA LYS A 282 28.63 9.63 0.00
C LYS A 282 27.59 10.72 -0.22
N ALA A 283 28.03 11.88 -0.69
CA ALA A 283 27.15 12.94 -1.13
C ALA A 283 26.78 12.78 -2.60
N VAL A 284 25.50 12.91 -2.90
CA VAL A 284 24.95 12.87 -4.25
C VAL A 284 24.14 14.14 -4.46
N ASN A 285 24.24 14.78 -5.62
CA ASN A 285 23.37 15.91 -5.91
C ASN A 285 21.96 15.43 -6.27
N TYR A 286 20.97 16.32 -6.24
CA TYR A 286 19.57 15.97 -6.57
C TYR A 286 19.43 15.35 -7.97
N ARG A 287 20.40 15.59 -8.86
CA ARG A 287 20.44 15.01 -10.21
C ARG A 287 20.96 13.56 -10.28
N GLY A 288 21.34 12.97 -9.15
CA GLY A 288 21.94 11.64 -9.10
C GLY A 288 23.43 11.61 -9.48
N TYR A 289 24.03 12.76 -9.84
CA TYR A 289 25.45 12.83 -10.16
C TYR A 289 26.30 12.98 -8.89
N PHE A 290 27.47 12.33 -8.92
CA PHE A 290 28.50 12.52 -7.90
C PHE A 290 29.00 13.97 -7.92
N ASP A 291 29.12 14.57 -6.74
CA ASP A 291 29.89 15.80 -6.61
C ASP A 291 31.37 15.43 -6.70
N SER A 292 31.96 15.60 -7.88
CA SER A 292 33.35 15.22 -8.19
C SER A 292 34.41 15.99 -7.39
N GLY A 293 34.00 16.92 -6.53
CA GLY A 293 34.91 17.73 -5.70
C GLY A 293 34.66 17.70 -4.19
N GLN A 294 33.60 17.05 -3.69
CA GLN A 294 33.27 17.09 -2.26
C GLN A 294 33.15 15.70 -1.65
N ASN A 295 34.30 15.16 -1.23
CA ASN A 295 34.31 14.18 -0.15
C ASN A 295 33.76 14.90 1.09
N ILE A 296 32.52 14.62 1.50
CA ILE A 296 32.07 15.05 2.82
C ILE A 296 32.86 14.20 3.80
N ILE A 297 33.89 14.82 4.36
CA ILE A 297 34.67 14.20 5.41
C ILE A 297 33.86 14.30 6.70
N TRP A 298 33.25 13.20 7.10
CA TRP A 298 32.66 13.07 8.42
C TRP A 298 33.80 13.01 9.44
N GLY A 299 34.01 14.11 10.17
CA GLY A 299 34.83 14.10 11.38
C GLY A 299 36.35 14.19 11.22
N THR A 300 36.90 14.79 10.16
CA THR A 300 38.26 15.37 10.32
C THR A 300 38.13 16.71 11.02
N SER A 301 39.16 17.03 11.80
CA SER A 301 39.33 18.10 12.79
C SER A 301 39.16 19.55 12.30
N VAL A 302 38.28 19.81 11.34
CA VAL A 302 37.73 21.14 11.10
C VAL A 302 36.57 21.34 12.07
N SER A 303 36.66 22.43 12.81
CA SER A 303 35.86 22.86 13.96
C SER A 303 34.35 23.09 13.71
N SER A 304 33.78 22.46 12.70
CA SER A 304 32.33 22.29 12.54
C SER A 304 32.13 21.16 11.53
N PRO A 305 31.26 20.16 11.78
CA PRO A 305 30.67 19.42 10.67
C PRO A 305 30.14 20.48 9.71
N PRO A 306 30.21 20.33 8.38
CA PRO A 306 29.55 21.29 7.52
C PRO A 306 28.06 21.27 7.90
N GLN A 307 27.65 22.21 8.75
CA GLN A 307 26.28 22.70 8.95
C GLN A 307 25.82 23.38 7.67
N ASN A 308 26.32 22.90 6.52
CA ASN A 308 26.10 23.48 5.23
C ASN A 308 24.66 23.17 4.90
N THR A 309 23.91 24.23 4.69
CA THR A 309 22.47 24.23 4.48
C THR A 309 22.06 23.51 3.20
N ASP A 310 22.95 22.83 2.49
CA ASP A 310 22.68 22.26 1.16
C ASP A 310 22.34 20.76 1.19
N TYR A 311 22.63 20.07 2.30
CA TYR A 311 22.43 18.62 2.44
C TYR A 311 21.12 18.26 3.17
N GLY A 312 20.49 17.18 2.74
CA GLY A 312 19.41 16.50 3.47
C GLY A 312 19.48 14.97 3.33
N LEU A 313 18.55 14.28 3.98
CA LEU A 313 18.50 12.82 4.02
C LEU A 313 17.28 12.27 3.28
N PRO A 314 17.45 11.22 2.46
CA PRO A 314 16.35 10.43 1.98
C PRO A 314 16.11 9.27 2.95
N PHE A 315 15.02 9.32 3.72
CA PHE A 315 14.69 8.21 4.62
C PHE A 315 13.96 7.12 3.87
N VAL A 316 14.37 5.88 4.13
CA VAL A 316 13.77 4.67 3.59
C VAL A 316 13.40 3.75 4.74
N PHE A 317 12.26 3.08 4.60
CA PHE A 317 11.85 2.01 5.49
C PHE A 317 10.87 1.05 4.80
N SER A 318 10.65 -0.10 5.43
CA SER A 318 9.74 -1.14 4.98
C SER A 318 8.50 -1.16 5.84
N LEU A 319 7.32 -1.17 5.22
CA LEU A 319 6.03 -1.33 5.86
C LEU A 319 5.40 -2.66 5.46
N ASN A 320 4.59 -3.23 6.35
CA ASN A 320 3.72 -4.34 6.02
C ASN A 320 2.76 -3.94 4.89
N ARG A 321 2.72 -4.74 3.83
CA ARG A 321 1.88 -4.53 2.65
C ARG A 321 0.37 -4.54 2.96
N ASN A 322 -0.02 -5.14 4.09
CA ASN A 322 -1.40 -5.16 4.57
C ASN A 322 -1.78 -3.94 5.41
N MET A 323 -0.86 -2.99 5.65
CA MET A 323 -1.17 -1.74 6.33
C MET A 323 -2.32 -1.00 5.62
N LEU A 324 -3.32 -0.58 6.39
CA LEU A 324 -4.55 -0.01 5.84
C LEU A 324 -4.49 1.52 5.83
N PHE A 325 -4.94 2.10 4.73
CA PHE A 325 -5.00 3.54 4.50
C PHE A 325 -6.44 3.99 4.26
N ASN A 326 -6.72 5.27 4.54
CA ASN A 326 -8.01 5.87 4.19
C ASN A 326 -8.27 5.70 2.69
N PRO A 327 -9.48 5.30 2.24
CA PRO A 327 -9.74 5.08 0.81
C PRO A 327 -9.67 6.38 -0.01
N GLU A 328 -10.07 7.48 0.60
CA GLU A 328 -10.00 8.81 -0.01
C GLU A 328 -8.67 9.46 0.32
N PRO A 329 -7.95 10.01 -0.67
CA PRO A 329 -6.72 10.73 -0.42
C PRO A 329 -6.99 12.05 0.32
N ASN A 330 -5.97 12.53 1.01
CA ASN A 330 -5.88 13.87 1.56
C ASN A 330 -5.95 14.93 0.43
N PRO A 331 -6.23 16.22 0.74
CA PRO A 331 -6.29 17.28 -0.26
C PRO A 331 -5.02 17.48 -1.11
N ASP A 332 -3.86 17.04 -0.61
CA ASP A 332 -2.58 17.08 -1.32
C ASP A 332 -2.30 15.81 -2.17
N GLY A 333 -3.28 14.91 -2.26
CA GLY A 333 -3.20 13.64 -2.99
C GLY A 333 -2.50 12.52 -2.23
N SER A 334 -2.06 12.73 -0.99
CA SER A 334 -1.43 11.70 -0.18
C SER A 334 -2.45 10.83 0.56
N TYR A 335 -2.04 9.62 0.97
CA TYR A 335 -2.86 8.70 1.75
C TYR A 335 -2.38 8.67 3.21
N SER A 336 -3.33 8.81 4.14
CA SER A 336 -3.07 8.69 5.58
C SER A 336 -3.43 7.28 6.08
N PRO A 337 -2.62 6.67 6.96
CA PRO A 337 -2.97 5.44 7.67
C PRO A 337 -4.35 5.52 8.32
N LEU A 338 -5.06 4.40 8.35
CA LEU A 338 -6.20 4.24 9.25
C LEU A 338 -5.66 4.07 10.67
N THR A 339 -6.09 4.96 11.55
CA THR A 339 -5.80 4.92 12.99
C THR A 339 -6.77 4.01 13.72
#